data_AF-W0JAZ5-F1
#
_entry.id   AF-W0JAZ5-F1
#
_cell.length_a   1.000
_cell.length_b   1.000
_cell.length_c   1.000
_cell.angle_alpha   90.00
_cell.angle_beta   90.00
_cell.angle_gamma   90.00
#
_symmetry.space_group_name_H-M   'P 1'
#
loop_
_entity.id
_entity.type
_entity.pdbx_description
1 polymer ?
#
loop_
_entity_poly.entity_id
_entity_poly.type
_entity_poly.pdbx_seq_one_letter_code
_entity_poly.pdbx_strand_id
1 'polypeptide(L)'
;MKLFTVPLLLSGFVFVGTISSTFAAEEAPSARETPAWFSSAHWKPASAKGVETTVEPVRIDERRALRIRYHFKETGGYYAAGYLHAGITSPAAELRFSVRTDTPGKVLVRLFDSDGEVIQYAFPVNTAGEWTDLRIELARGTTSFPNKKGAILNKKPDFPINGIAFGIEVSRGTMATGSLLLSDVEIVR
;
A
#
# COMPACT_ATOMS: atom_id res chain seq x y z
N MET A 1 -65.63 -52.30 38.07
CA MET A 1 -64.90 -53.54 38.41
C MET A 1 -64.07 -53.93 37.19
N LYS A 2 -62.73 -53.99 37.33
CA LYS A 2 -61.69 -54.50 36.39
C LYS A 2 -61.59 -53.82 35.00
N LEU A 3 -60.54 -53.03 34.74
CA LEU A 3 -59.21 -53.38 34.18
C LEU A 3 -59.23 -53.87 32.72
N PHE A 4 -58.33 -53.30 31.91
CA PHE A 4 -57.56 -53.82 30.75
C PHE A 4 -57.40 -52.70 29.69
N THR A 5 -56.25 -52.01 29.69
CA THR A 5 -55.03 -52.30 28.89
C THR A 5 -55.16 -51.80 27.45
N VAL A 6 -54.47 -50.69 27.16
CA VAL A 6 -54.26 -50.16 25.81
C VAL A 6 -52.81 -50.45 25.42
N PRO A 7 -52.53 -51.02 24.23
CA PRO A 7 -51.18 -51.37 23.83
C PRO A 7 -50.40 -50.17 23.29
N LEU A 8 -49.11 -50.25 23.60
CA LEU A 8 -47.98 -49.46 23.15
C LEU A 8 -47.80 -49.58 21.62
N LEU A 9 -47.69 -48.46 20.91
CA LEU A 9 -47.12 -48.41 19.57
C LEU A 9 -46.01 -47.34 19.54
N LEU A 10 -44.76 -47.80 19.60
CA LEU A 10 -43.59 -47.01 19.26
C LEU A 10 -43.57 -46.76 17.75
N SER A 11 -43.71 -45.51 17.34
CA SER A 11 -43.31 -45.04 16.01
C SER A 11 -42.06 -44.19 16.15
N GLY A 12 -40.92 -44.80 15.83
CA GLY A 12 -39.63 -44.13 15.76
C GLY A 12 -39.60 -43.18 14.57
N PHE A 13 -39.45 -41.88 14.85
CA PHE A 13 -39.06 -40.89 13.85
C PHE A 13 -37.53 -40.84 13.80
N VAL A 14 -36.97 -41.30 12.68
CA VAL A 14 -35.55 -41.07 12.35
C VAL A 14 -35.45 -39.65 11.79
N PHE A 15 -34.90 -38.73 12.58
CA PHE A 15 -34.50 -37.41 12.09
C PHE A 15 -33.24 -37.58 11.23
N VAL A 16 -33.39 -37.51 9.91
CA VAL A 16 -32.24 -37.34 8.99
C VAL A 16 -31.90 -35.86 8.99
N GLY A 17 -31.07 -35.44 9.94
CA GLY A 17 -30.47 -34.11 9.92
C GLY A 17 -29.39 -34.05 8.84
N THR A 18 -29.68 -33.43 7.71
CA THR A 18 -28.64 -32.97 6.80
C THR A 18 -27.83 -31.88 7.50
N ILE A 19 -26.64 -32.24 7.98
CA ILE A 19 -25.64 -31.29 8.43
C ILE A 19 -25.08 -30.64 7.17
N SER A 20 -25.62 -29.47 6.80
CA SER A 20 -24.97 -28.59 5.83
C SER A 20 -23.73 -28.00 6.49
N SER A 21 -22.61 -28.70 6.38
CA SER A 21 -21.29 -28.14 6.70
C SER A 21 -20.97 -27.07 5.66
N THR A 22 -21.25 -25.81 6.01
CA THR A 22 -20.71 -24.66 5.28
C THR A 22 -19.21 -24.64 5.54
N PHE A 23 -18.43 -25.22 4.62
CA PHE A 23 -16.99 -25.02 4.63
C PHE A 23 -16.74 -23.55 4.33
N ALA A 24 -16.43 -22.78 5.37
CA ALA A 24 -15.77 -21.50 5.20
C ALA A 24 -14.48 -21.81 4.43
N ALA A 25 -14.38 -21.28 3.21
CA ALA A 25 -13.15 -21.34 2.46
C ALA A 25 -12.07 -20.67 3.33
N GLU A 26 -11.14 -21.47 3.83
CA GLU A 26 -9.94 -21.01 4.49
C GLU A 26 -9.14 -20.26 3.42
N GLU A 27 -9.30 -18.94 3.39
CA GLU A 27 -8.51 -18.05 2.57
C GLU A 27 -7.06 -18.26 3.01
N ALA A 28 -6.27 -18.93 2.17
CA ALA A 28 -4.87 -19.22 2.48
C ALA A 28 -4.19 -17.92 2.93
N PRO A 29 -3.43 -17.94 4.04
CA PRO A 29 -2.84 -16.72 4.57
C PRO A 29 -1.91 -16.14 3.50
N SER A 30 -2.31 -15.02 2.92
CA SER A 30 -1.44 -14.23 2.05
C SER A 30 -0.18 -13.91 2.83
N ALA A 31 0.98 -14.29 2.29
CA ALA A 31 2.24 -14.09 2.98
C ALA A 31 2.52 -12.59 3.04
N ARG A 32 2.40 -12.00 4.22
CA ARG A 32 2.70 -10.60 4.48
C ARG A 32 4.15 -10.49 4.94
N GLU A 33 4.91 -9.64 4.28
CA GLU A 33 6.30 -9.39 4.65
C GLU A 33 6.61 -7.89 4.70
N THR A 34 7.29 -7.45 5.77
CA THR A 34 7.93 -6.13 5.76
C THR A 34 9.19 -6.21 4.91
N PRO A 35 9.30 -5.45 3.82
CA PRO A 35 10.44 -5.57 2.93
C PRO A 35 11.72 -5.07 3.59
N ALA A 36 12.79 -5.87 3.53
CA ALA A 36 14.10 -5.49 4.07
C ALA A 36 14.64 -4.17 3.50
N TRP A 37 14.31 -3.86 2.24
CA TRP A 37 14.71 -2.62 1.57
C TRP A 37 14.15 -1.37 2.26
N PHE A 38 13.01 -1.45 2.96
CA PHE A 38 12.44 -0.29 3.64
C PHE A 38 13.37 0.25 4.74
N SER A 39 14.08 -0.64 5.42
CA SER A 39 15.07 -0.29 6.46
C SER A 39 16.45 0.08 5.90
N SER A 40 16.60 0.18 4.58
CA SER A 40 17.88 0.48 3.94
C SER A 40 18.37 1.89 4.28
N ALA A 41 19.68 2.05 4.48
CA ALA A 41 20.30 3.38 4.59
C ALA A 41 20.52 4.05 3.21
N HIS A 42 20.18 3.37 2.11
CA HIS A 42 20.45 3.83 0.75
C HIS A 42 19.31 4.62 0.12
N TRP A 43 18.30 5.02 0.89
CA TRP A 43 17.30 5.98 0.42
C TRP A 43 17.98 7.28 0.01
N LYS A 44 17.62 7.81 -1.15
CA LYS A 44 18.15 9.06 -1.68
C LYS A 44 17.00 10.03 -1.98
N PRO A 45 17.18 11.34 -1.79
CA PRO A 45 16.22 12.30 -2.29
C PRO A 45 16.16 12.23 -3.82
N ALA A 46 14.95 12.26 -4.37
CA ALA A 46 14.73 12.41 -5.79
C ALA A 46 14.83 13.90 -6.16
N SER A 47 15.77 14.24 -7.05
CA SER A 47 15.98 15.62 -7.46
C SER A 47 14.77 16.17 -8.23
N ALA A 48 14.20 17.27 -7.72
CA ALA A 48 13.18 18.05 -8.41
C ALA A 48 13.60 19.53 -8.44
N LYS A 49 13.37 20.20 -9.57
CA LYS A 49 13.64 21.63 -9.68
C LYS A 49 12.82 22.39 -8.62
N GLY A 50 13.41 23.37 -7.95
CA GLY A 50 12.72 24.23 -6.96
C GLY A 50 12.17 23.51 -5.73
N VAL A 51 12.62 22.30 -5.43
CA VAL A 51 12.30 21.59 -4.19
C VAL A 51 13.59 21.16 -3.54
N GLU A 52 13.78 21.53 -2.28
CA GLU A 52 14.80 20.89 -1.45
C GLU A 52 14.18 19.67 -0.80
N THR A 53 14.88 18.53 -0.82
CA THR A 53 14.38 17.28 -0.27
C THR A 53 15.49 16.56 0.47
N THR A 54 15.20 16.09 1.67
CA THR A 54 16.06 15.17 2.42
C THR A 54 15.28 13.93 2.79
N VAL A 55 15.99 12.81 2.94
CA VAL A 55 15.39 11.52 3.25
C VAL A 55 16.20 10.85 4.33
N GLU A 56 15.55 10.40 5.39
CA GLU A 56 16.20 9.77 6.53
C GLU A 56 15.29 8.68 7.14
N PRO A 57 15.83 7.50 7.48
CA PRO A 57 15.17 6.57 8.40
C PRO A 57 15.06 7.19 9.79
N VAL A 58 13.90 7.09 10.42
CA VAL A 58 13.62 7.66 11.75
C VAL A 58 12.75 6.71 12.58
N ARG A 59 12.62 7.01 13.88
CA ARG A 59 11.63 6.37 14.77
C ARG A 59 10.67 7.44 15.29
N ILE A 60 9.37 7.25 15.08
CA ILE A 60 8.31 8.20 15.45
C ILE A 60 7.14 7.40 16.00
N ASP A 61 6.58 7.79 17.14
CA ASP A 61 5.46 7.09 17.79
C ASP A 61 5.75 5.59 17.97
N GLU A 62 7.00 5.26 18.33
CA GLU A 62 7.55 3.90 18.41
C GLU A 62 7.60 3.10 17.09
N ARG A 63 7.11 3.67 15.99
CA ARG A 63 7.16 3.09 14.66
C ARG A 63 8.48 3.38 13.96
N ARG A 64 8.97 2.43 13.16
CA ARG A 64 10.05 2.70 12.20
C ARG A 64 9.44 3.42 11.01
N ALA A 65 10.02 4.53 10.62
CA ALA A 65 9.51 5.31 9.51
C ALA A 65 10.63 5.81 8.59
N LEU A 66 10.27 6.09 7.35
CA LEU A 66 11.06 6.90 6.45
C LEU A 66 10.50 8.32 6.49
N ARG A 67 11.34 9.30 6.80
CA ARG A 67 10.97 10.72 6.73
C ARG A 67 11.54 11.32 5.46
N ILE A 68 10.66 11.93 4.67
CA ILE A 68 10.98 12.76 3.52
C ILE A 68 10.67 14.19 3.92
N ARG A 69 11.69 15.01 4.18
CA ARG A 69 11.49 16.44 4.44
C ARG A 69 11.53 17.19 3.12
N TYR A 70 10.68 18.19 2.98
CA TYR A 70 10.61 19.00 1.78
C TYR A 70 10.50 20.49 2.10
N HIS A 71 11.02 21.28 1.18
CA HIS A 71 10.81 22.72 1.11
C HIS A 71 10.55 23.11 -0.36
N PHE A 72 9.27 23.34 -0.68
CA PHE A 72 8.82 23.78 -1.99
C PHE A 72 9.02 25.30 -2.11
N LYS A 73 9.82 25.72 -3.09
CA LYS A 73 10.09 27.14 -3.39
C LYS A 73 9.12 27.64 -4.45
N GLU A 74 8.86 28.95 -4.43
CA GLU A 74 7.88 29.68 -5.25
C GLU A 74 7.92 29.36 -6.76
N THR A 75 9.08 29.00 -7.32
CA THR A 75 9.30 29.01 -8.78
C THR A 75 9.65 27.68 -9.45
N GLY A 76 9.56 26.50 -8.80
CA GLY A 76 10.16 25.32 -9.48
C GLY A 76 9.59 23.93 -9.31
N GLY A 77 8.79 23.60 -8.30
CA GLY A 77 8.45 22.21 -8.05
C GLY A 77 7.07 21.97 -7.49
N TYR A 78 6.59 20.75 -7.67
CA TYR A 78 5.29 20.31 -7.18
C TYR A 78 5.35 18.89 -6.60
N TYR A 79 6.54 18.27 -6.56
CA TYR A 79 6.72 16.98 -5.88
C TYR A 79 8.06 16.90 -5.14
N ALA A 80 8.07 16.19 -4.01
CA ALA A 80 9.25 15.78 -3.26
C ALA A 80 9.17 14.27 -3.06
N ALA A 81 10.29 13.54 -3.22
CA ALA A 81 10.27 12.09 -3.06
C ALA A 81 11.59 11.55 -2.51
N GLY A 82 11.52 10.41 -1.84
CA GLY A 82 12.65 9.52 -1.61
C GLY A 82 12.61 8.36 -2.59
N TYR A 83 13.77 8.00 -3.11
CA TYR A 83 13.98 6.91 -4.07
C TYR A 83 14.93 5.87 -3.49
N LEU A 84 14.67 4.60 -3.80
CA LEU A 84 15.53 3.47 -3.48
C LEU A 84 15.53 2.47 -4.62
N HIS A 85 16.69 1.89 -4.90
CA HIS A 85 16.75 0.65 -5.68
C HIS A 85 16.23 -0.51 -4.83
N ALA A 86 15.06 -1.02 -5.19
CA ALA A 86 14.44 -2.17 -4.54
C ALA A 86 14.65 -3.41 -5.42
N GLY A 87 14.65 -4.60 -4.83
CA GLY A 87 14.70 -5.87 -5.56
C GLY A 87 13.43 -6.66 -5.32
N ILE A 88 12.29 -6.21 -5.83
CA ILE A 88 11.03 -6.96 -5.73
C ILE A 88 10.95 -7.87 -6.95
N THR A 89 11.45 -9.10 -6.78
CA THR A 89 11.70 -10.03 -7.90
C THR A 89 10.50 -10.89 -8.27
N SER A 90 9.54 -11.03 -7.35
CA SER A 90 8.37 -11.89 -7.55
C SER A 90 7.11 -11.04 -7.60
N PRO A 91 6.08 -11.47 -8.36
CA PRO A 91 4.77 -10.83 -8.32
C PRO A 91 4.26 -10.72 -6.89
N ALA A 92 3.77 -9.54 -6.55
CA ALA A 92 3.06 -9.28 -5.32
C ALA A 92 1.63 -8.87 -5.66
N ALA A 93 0.66 -9.29 -4.84
CA ALA A 93 -0.71 -8.88 -4.98
C ALA A 93 -0.89 -7.42 -4.54
N GLU A 94 -0.25 -7.03 -3.43
CA GLU A 94 -0.45 -5.70 -2.83
C GLU A 94 0.82 -5.11 -2.22
N LEU A 95 0.85 -3.77 -2.20
CA LEU A 95 1.74 -2.98 -1.35
C LEU A 95 0.87 -2.19 -0.38
N ARG A 96 1.09 -2.37 0.93
CA ARG A 96 0.41 -1.65 2.02
C ARG A 96 1.42 -0.79 2.77
N PHE A 97 0.98 0.38 3.22
CA PHE A 97 1.82 1.30 3.98
C PHE A 97 0.97 2.38 4.66
N SER A 98 1.48 2.92 5.78
CA SER A 98 0.87 4.06 6.48
C SER A 98 1.64 5.33 6.18
N VAL A 99 0.94 6.44 6.01
CA VAL A 99 1.54 7.76 5.78
C VAL A 99 1.03 8.80 6.76
N ARG A 100 1.89 9.75 7.12
CA ARG A 100 1.52 10.96 7.86
C ARG A 100 2.21 12.15 7.21
N THR A 101 1.51 13.24 6.97
CA THR A 101 2.10 14.42 6.33
C THR A 101 1.72 15.71 7.03
N ASP A 102 2.63 16.69 7.02
CA ASP A 102 2.40 18.01 7.62
C ASP A 102 1.53 18.93 6.76
N THR A 103 1.34 18.62 5.47
CA THR A 103 0.48 19.40 4.56
C THR A 103 -0.43 18.50 3.74
N PRO A 104 -1.71 18.87 3.53
CA PRO A 104 -2.57 18.16 2.60
C PRO A 104 -1.96 18.12 1.20
N GLY A 105 -2.15 17.01 0.50
CA GLY A 105 -1.56 16.81 -0.83
C GLY A 105 -1.87 15.43 -1.40
N LYS A 106 -1.12 15.03 -2.43
CA LYS A 106 -1.18 13.68 -2.97
C LYS A 106 0.07 12.91 -2.59
N VAL A 107 -0.09 11.80 -1.89
CA VAL A 107 1.00 10.85 -1.74
C VAL A 107 1.19 10.10 -3.05
N LEU A 108 2.43 10.09 -3.54
CA LEU A 108 2.84 9.41 -4.76
C LEU A 108 3.64 8.16 -4.41
N VAL A 109 3.35 7.07 -5.11
CA VAL A 109 4.19 5.87 -5.15
C VAL A 109 4.56 5.59 -6.59
N ARG A 110 5.85 5.52 -6.89
CA ARG A 110 6.35 5.11 -8.21
C ARG A 110 7.08 3.79 -8.10
N LEU A 111 6.80 2.89 -9.02
CA LEU A 111 7.55 1.65 -9.21
C LEU A 111 8.27 1.73 -10.55
N PHE A 112 9.52 1.28 -10.57
CA PHE A 112 10.39 1.26 -11.72
C PHE A 112 10.71 -0.21 -12.02
N ASP A 113 10.32 -0.70 -13.19
CA ASP A 113 10.62 -2.08 -13.59
C ASP A 113 12.05 -2.24 -14.13
N SER A 114 12.38 -3.43 -14.61
CA SER A 114 13.69 -3.73 -15.21
C SER A 114 13.97 -3.03 -16.53
N ASP A 115 12.93 -2.66 -17.26
CA ASP A 115 13.03 -1.98 -18.55
C ASP A 115 13.11 -0.45 -18.38
N GLY A 116 13.02 0.02 -17.13
CA GLY A 116 13.05 1.43 -16.77
C GLY A 116 11.72 2.13 -17.00
N GLU A 117 10.65 1.37 -17.26
CA GLU A 117 9.31 1.91 -17.32
C GLU A 117 8.79 2.22 -15.91
N VAL A 118 7.96 3.24 -15.82
CA VAL A 118 7.48 3.82 -14.57
C VAL A 118 5.98 3.74 -14.50
N ILE A 119 5.50 3.20 -13.38
CA ILE A 119 4.10 3.26 -12.98
C ILE A 119 3.97 4.13 -11.74
N GLN A 120 2.92 4.98 -11.71
CA GLN A 120 2.66 5.87 -10.59
C GLN A 120 1.26 5.63 -10.02
N TYR A 121 1.17 5.60 -8.70
CA TYR A 121 -0.06 5.64 -7.93
C TYR A 121 -0.10 6.97 -7.17
N ALA A 122 -1.30 7.56 -7.05
CA ALA A 122 -1.48 8.83 -6.37
C ALA A 122 -2.70 8.77 -5.44
N PHE A 123 -2.50 9.13 -4.18
CA PHE A 123 -3.52 9.06 -3.13
C PHE A 123 -3.73 10.45 -2.52
N PRO A 124 -4.95 11.03 -2.57
CA PRO A 124 -5.21 12.27 -1.85
C PRO A 124 -5.17 12.02 -0.34
N VAL A 125 -4.39 12.82 0.38
CA VAL A 125 -4.35 12.86 1.84
C VAL A 125 -4.76 14.27 2.25
N ASN A 126 -5.99 14.39 2.75
CA ASN A 126 -6.63 15.67 3.03
C ASN A 126 -6.39 16.17 4.46
N THR A 127 -6.03 15.27 5.38
CA THR A 127 -5.81 15.59 6.79
C THR A 127 -4.32 15.58 7.10
N ALA A 128 -3.80 16.72 7.53
CA ALA A 128 -2.43 16.83 7.99
C ALA A 128 -2.27 16.32 9.43
N GLY A 129 -1.10 15.78 9.75
CA GLY A 129 -0.74 15.37 11.10
C GLY A 129 -1.29 14.02 11.55
N GLU A 130 -2.15 13.37 10.78
CA GLU A 130 -2.73 12.05 11.09
C GLU A 130 -2.13 10.93 10.24
N TRP A 131 -2.06 9.73 10.82
CA TRP A 131 -1.68 8.53 10.08
C TRP A 131 -2.85 8.05 9.21
N THR A 132 -2.58 7.80 7.94
CA THR A 132 -3.54 7.28 6.94
C THR A 132 -2.98 6.00 6.34
N ASP A 133 -3.75 4.92 6.38
CA ASP A 133 -3.37 3.64 5.77
C ASP A 133 -3.73 3.63 4.29
N LEU A 134 -2.76 3.25 3.45
CA LEU A 134 -2.87 3.20 2.01
C LEU A 134 -2.53 1.81 1.48
N ARG A 135 -3.18 1.45 0.37
CA ARG A 135 -3.03 0.15 -0.30
C ARG A 135 -2.96 0.34 -1.81
N ILE A 136 -2.05 -0.37 -2.43
CA ILE A 136 -1.95 -0.53 -3.88
C ILE A 136 -2.23 -1.99 -4.21
N GLU A 137 -3.24 -2.24 -5.05
CA GLU A 137 -3.43 -3.55 -5.68
C GLU A 137 -2.56 -3.60 -6.95
N LEU A 138 -1.43 -4.31 -6.89
CA LEU A 138 -0.43 -4.30 -7.96
C LEU A 138 -0.90 -5.05 -9.21
N ALA A 139 -1.85 -5.98 -9.07
CA ALA A 139 -2.49 -6.62 -10.21
C ALA A 139 -3.45 -5.68 -10.98
N ARG A 140 -3.92 -4.60 -10.35
CA ARG A 140 -4.80 -3.62 -10.98
C ARG A 140 -3.98 -2.51 -11.61
N GLY A 141 -4.26 -2.24 -12.88
CA GLY A 141 -3.59 -1.14 -13.56
C GLY A 141 -3.99 0.24 -13.01
N THR A 142 -3.12 1.22 -13.16
CA THR A 142 -3.35 2.62 -12.77
C THR A 142 -3.56 3.54 -13.97
N THR A 143 -4.32 4.61 -13.79
CA THR A 143 -4.44 5.71 -14.76
C THR A 143 -3.68 6.97 -14.31
N SER A 144 -2.98 6.91 -13.18
CA SER A 144 -2.43 8.11 -12.53
C SER A 144 -1.15 8.67 -13.18
N PHE A 145 -0.62 8.02 -14.22
CA PHE A 145 0.50 8.54 -15.01
C PHE A 145 0.07 8.71 -16.48
N PRO A 146 0.06 9.94 -17.03
CA PRO A 146 -0.25 10.15 -18.44
C PRO A 146 0.80 9.45 -19.31
N ASN A 147 0.40 8.97 -20.50
CA ASN A 147 1.30 8.37 -21.50
C ASN A 147 2.44 9.33 -21.83
N LYS A 148 3.53 9.22 -21.10
CA LYS A 148 4.79 9.93 -21.27
C LYS A 148 5.86 8.91 -21.66
N LYS A 149 6.97 9.40 -22.21
CA LYS A 149 8.12 8.55 -22.49
C LYS A 149 8.57 7.84 -21.20
N GLY A 150 8.63 6.50 -21.22
CA GLY A 150 8.95 5.67 -20.06
C GLY A 150 7.77 5.33 -19.14
N ALA A 151 6.52 5.56 -19.55
CA ALA A 151 5.35 5.07 -18.82
C ALA A 151 5.08 3.60 -19.17
N ILE A 152 4.68 2.78 -18.18
CA ILE A 152 4.28 1.40 -18.45
C ILE A 152 3.01 1.36 -19.31
N LEU A 153 3.10 0.77 -20.50
CA LEU A 153 2.01 0.75 -21.50
C LEU A 153 0.82 -0.12 -21.08
N ASN A 154 1.08 -1.24 -20.39
CA ASN A 154 0.04 -2.15 -19.92
C ASN A 154 -0.66 -1.68 -18.62
N LYS A 155 -0.23 -0.51 -18.10
CA LYS A 155 -0.72 0.17 -16.89
C LYS A 155 -0.54 -0.60 -15.58
N LYS A 156 0.13 -1.75 -15.55
CA LYS A 156 0.41 -2.56 -14.37
C LYS A 156 1.94 -2.69 -14.19
N PRO A 157 2.46 -2.91 -12.97
CA PRO A 157 3.89 -3.12 -12.79
C PRO A 157 4.33 -4.44 -13.44
N ASP A 158 5.35 -4.39 -14.28
CA ASP A 158 6.05 -5.58 -14.77
C ASP A 158 7.19 -5.92 -13.80
N PHE A 159 7.30 -7.20 -13.43
CA PHE A 159 8.32 -7.67 -12.50
C PHE A 159 9.54 -8.17 -13.28
N PRO A 160 10.77 -7.94 -12.79
CA PRO A 160 11.10 -7.44 -11.46
C PRO A 160 11.02 -5.91 -11.33
N ILE A 161 10.61 -5.43 -10.14
CA ILE A 161 10.67 -4.00 -9.79
C ILE A 161 12.04 -3.71 -9.18
N ASN A 162 12.80 -2.87 -9.88
CA ASN A 162 14.20 -2.51 -9.58
C ASN A 162 14.34 -1.17 -8.84
N GLY A 163 13.24 -0.43 -8.69
CA GLY A 163 13.21 0.84 -7.99
C GLY A 163 11.83 1.15 -7.42
N ILE A 164 11.83 1.89 -6.31
CA ILE A 164 10.63 2.43 -5.69
C ILE A 164 10.88 3.88 -5.28
N ALA A 165 9.89 4.74 -5.48
CA ALA A 165 9.88 6.06 -4.90
C ALA A 165 8.58 6.33 -4.15
N PHE A 166 8.70 6.91 -2.96
CA PHE A 166 7.58 7.47 -2.21
C PHE A 166 7.74 8.98 -2.17
N GLY A 167 6.65 9.70 -2.29
CA GLY A 167 6.71 11.16 -2.27
C GLY A 167 5.39 11.82 -2.01
N ILE A 168 5.42 13.13 -1.99
CA ILE A 168 4.24 14.00 -1.91
C ILE A 168 4.24 14.95 -3.09
N GLU A 169 3.07 15.14 -3.68
CA GLU A 169 2.75 16.16 -4.64
C GLU A 169 1.84 17.21 -4.01
N VAL A 170 2.17 18.47 -4.22
CA VAL A 170 1.35 19.64 -3.86
C VAL A 170 0.92 20.37 -5.13
N SER A 171 -0.04 21.28 -5.02
CA SER A 171 -0.43 22.13 -6.16
C SER A 171 0.77 22.94 -6.66
N ARG A 172 0.95 23.04 -7.98
CA ARG A 172 2.06 23.79 -8.57
C ARG A 172 2.05 25.26 -8.09
N GLY A 173 3.21 25.76 -7.70
CA GLY A 173 3.38 27.12 -7.15
C GLY A 173 3.06 27.23 -5.66
N THR A 174 2.67 26.13 -5.00
CA THR A 174 2.50 26.12 -3.54
C THR A 174 3.85 26.20 -2.86
N MET A 175 4.03 27.19 -2.00
CA MET A 175 5.12 27.22 -1.04
C MET A 175 4.71 26.41 0.19
N ALA A 176 5.44 25.34 0.47
CA ALA A 176 5.16 24.44 1.58
C ALA A 176 6.46 23.88 2.14
N THR A 177 6.55 23.83 3.47
CA THR A 177 7.65 23.18 4.19
C THR A 177 7.04 22.17 5.14
N GLY A 178 7.58 20.97 5.17
CA GLY A 178 7.05 19.93 6.02
C GLY A 178 7.72 18.59 5.76
N SER A 179 7.05 17.55 6.21
CA SER A 179 7.48 16.18 6.08
C SER A 179 6.35 15.28 5.57
N LEU A 180 6.77 14.24 4.87
CA LEU A 180 6.00 13.02 4.65
C LEU A 180 6.72 11.92 5.43
N LEU A 181 5.96 11.24 6.30
CA LEU A 181 6.37 10.06 7.02
C LEU A 181 5.71 8.86 6.37
N LEU A 182 6.49 7.81 6.16
CA LEU A 182 6.05 6.52 5.66
C LEU A 182 6.40 5.46 6.70
N SER A 183 5.47 4.59 7.06
CA SER A 183 5.67 3.51 8.03
C SER A 183 4.87 2.27 7.64
N ASP A 184 5.03 1.19 8.41
CA ASP A 184 4.22 -0.03 8.32
C ASP A 184 4.13 -0.58 6.89
N VAL A 185 5.26 -0.58 6.17
CA VAL A 185 5.33 -1.04 4.78
C VAL A 185 5.27 -2.56 4.75
N GLU A 186 4.33 -3.10 3.98
CA GLU A 186 4.12 -4.53 3.80
C GLU A 186 3.91 -4.87 2.32
N ILE A 187 4.53 -5.96 1.87
CA ILE A 187 4.23 -6.63 0.61
C ILE A 187 3.33 -7.82 0.91
N VAL A 188 2.24 -7.95 0.16
CA VAL A 188 1.30 -9.09 0.25
C VAL A 188 1.45 -9.92 -1.02
N ARG A 189 1.71 -11.22 -0.85
CA ARG A 189 1.88 -12.19 -1.94
C ARG A 189 0.70 -13.16 -2.02
#